data_AF-A0A5Y3BIM6-F1
#
_entry.id   AF-A0A5Y3BIM6-F1
#
_cell.length_a   1.000
_cell.length_b   1.000
_cell.length_c   1.000
_cell.angle_alpha   90.00
_cell.angle_beta   90.00
_cell.angle_gamma   90.00
#
_symmetry.space_group_name_H-M   'P 1'
#
loop_
_entity.id
_entity.type
_entity.pdbx_description
1 polymer ?
#
loop_
_entity_poly.entity_id
_entity_poly.type
_entity_poly.pdbx_seq_one_letter_code
_entity_poly.pdbx_strand_id
1 'polypeptide(L)'
;MDQLLQYATNRIIELESLLLVDIQETVWPTEVKMVFSQVDNAGDLPAHHQRRLLHHINRMWLEKMAESDTFLAASEPGPIAFAFR
;
A
#
# COMPACT_ATOMS: atom_id res chain seq x y z
N MET A 1 21.27 -26.87 -11.86
CA MET A 1 20.94 -25.77 -10.93
C MET A 1 19.58 -25.16 -11.25
N ASP A 2 19.25 -24.99 -12.54
CA ASP A 2 17.98 -24.37 -12.98
C ASP A 2 16.70 -25.11 -12.57
N GLN A 3 16.68 -26.44 -12.52
CA GLN A 3 15.47 -27.19 -12.12
C GLN A 3 15.07 -26.95 -10.66
N LEU A 4 16.05 -26.90 -9.75
CA LEU A 4 15.79 -26.63 -8.34
C LEU A 4 15.34 -25.19 -8.12
N LEU A 5 15.96 -24.25 -8.85
CA LEU A 5 15.57 -22.85 -8.83
C LEU A 5 14.14 -22.68 -9.34
N GLN A 6 13.81 -23.27 -10.50
CA GLN A 6 12.47 -23.24 -11.07
C GLN A 6 11.43 -23.86 -10.14
N TYR A 7 11.75 -24.99 -9.52
CA TYR A 7 10.86 -25.63 -8.54
C TYR A 7 10.62 -24.71 -7.32
N ALA A 8 11.68 -24.10 -6.78
CA ALA A 8 11.56 -23.17 -5.66
C ALA A 8 10.70 -21.95 -6.05
N THR A 9 10.91 -21.37 -7.22
CA THR A 9 10.11 -20.24 -7.73
C THR A 9 8.64 -20.62 -7.88
N ASN A 10 8.35 -21.76 -8.49
CA ASN A 10 6.96 -22.23 -8.67
C ASN A 10 6.28 -22.46 -7.32
N ARG A 11 7.00 -23.05 -6.36
CA ARG A 11 6.46 -23.32 -5.02
C ARG A 11 6.19 -22.03 -4.25
N ILE A 12 7.03 -21.00 -4.40
CA ILE A 12 6.80 -19.69 -3.82
C ILE A 12 5.51 -19.09 -4.39
N ILE A 13 5.35 -19.07 -5.71
CA ILE A 13 4.14 -18.52 -6.36
C ILE A 13 2.87 -19.24 -5.87
N GLU A 14 2.92 -20.57 -5.78
CA GLU A 14 1.79 -21.35 -5.28
C GLU A 14 1.44 -20.98 -3.82
N LEU A 15 2.44 -20.90 -2.94
CA LEU A 15 2.25 -20.51 -1.55
C LEU A 15 1.73 -19.08 -1.43
N GLU A 16 2.23 -18.16 -2.25
CA GLU A 16 1.75 -16.78 -2.30
C GLU A 16 0.25 -16.74 -2.64
N SER A 17 -0.19 -17.54 -3.62
CA SER A 17 -1.61 -17.62 -4.00
C SER A 17 -2.52 -18.20 -2.90
N LEU A 18 -2.00 -19.09 -2.06
CA LEU A 18 -2.74 -19.75 -0.99
C LEU A 18 -2.78 -18.93 0.31
N LEU A 19 -1.69 -18.23 0.61
CA LEU A 19 -1.48 -17.61 1.93
C LEU A 19 -1.75 -16.11 1.94
N LEU A 20 -1.67 -15.44 0.79
CA LEU A 20 -1.80 -14.00 0.73
C LEU A 20 -3.22 -13.61 0.35
N VAL A 21 -3.83 -12.76 1.16
CA VAL A 21 -5.16 -12.20 0.89
C VAL A 21 -5.12 -11.40 -0.41
N ASP A 22 -5.99 -11.73 -1.35
CA ASP A 22 -6.14 -10.97 -2.59
C ASP A 22 -6.77 -9.61 -2.27
N ILE A 23 -6.14 -8.55 -2.78
CA ILE A 23 -6.58 -7.18 -2.58
C ILE A 23 -7.26 -6.73 -3.84
N GLN A 24 -8.56 -6.47 -3.75
CA GLN A 24 -9.38 -6.03 -4.88
C GLN A 24 -8.77 -4.81 -5.58
N GLU A 25 -8.93 -4.76 -6.90
CA GLU A 25 -8.52 -3.60 -7.68
C GLU A 25 -9.27 -2.36 -7.17
N THR A 26 -8.49 -1.36 -6.77
CA THR A 26 -8.98 -0.14 -6.14
C THR A 26 -8.26 1.04 -6.75
N VAL A 27 -8.99 2.14 -6.97
CA VAL A 27 -8.36 3.40 -7.38
C VAL A 27 -7.65 4.01 -6.17
N TRP A 28 -6.33 4.04 -6.21
CA TRP A 28 -5.52 4.63 -5.14
C TRP A 28 -5.44 6.16 -5.24
N PRO A 29 -5.46 6.88 -4.11
CA PRO A 29 -5.14 8.31 -4.06
C PRO A 29 -3.79 8.63 -4.70
N THR A 30 -3.64 9.85 -5.20
CA THR A 30 -2.41 10.31 -5.88
C THR A 30 -1.21 10.24 -4.94
N GLU A 31 -1.43 10.59 -3.69
CA GLU A 31 -0.56 10.47 -2.53
C GLU A 31 0.08 9.08 -2.42
N VAL A 32 -0.76 8.04 -2.39
CA VAL A 32 -0.33 6.64 -2.28
C VAL A 32 0.50 6.24 -3.50
N LYS A 33 0.08 6.65 -4.70
CA LYS A 33 0.82 6.38 -5.94
C LYS A 33 2.17 7.11 -5.97
N MET A 34 2.25 8.32 -5.43
CA MET A 34 3.48 9.09 -5.34
C MET A 34 4.50 8.41 -4.43
N VAL A 35 4.07 7.89 -3.28
CA VAL A 35 4.95 7.11 -2.38
C VAL A 35 5.35 5.78 -3.03
N PHE A 36 4.42 5.10 -3.70
CA PHE A 36 4.73 3.87 -4.44
C PHE A 36 5.81 4.11 -5.53
N SER A 37 5.75 5.23 -6.24
CA SER A 37 6.73 5.56 -7.29
C SER A 37 8.15 5.81 -6.78
N GLN A 38 8.32 6.04 -5.48
CA GLN A 38 9.63 6.18 -4.83
C GLN A 38 10.24 4.83 -4.42
N VAL A 39 9.48 3.74 -4.50
CA VAL A 39 9.98 2.41 -4.19
C VAL A 39 10.61 1.83 -5.46
N ASP A 40 11.93 1.63 -5.42
CA ASP A 40 12.68 1.07 -6.54
C ASP A 40 12.10 -0.27 -7.00
N ASN A 41 11.97 -0.44 -8.31
CA ASN A 41 11.46 -1.65 -8.98
C ASN A 41 10.03 -2.06 -8.57
N ALA A 42 9.27 -1.22 -7.86
CA ALA A 42 7.89 -1.56 -7.47
C ALA A 42 6.97 -1.79 -8.69
N GLY A 43 7.25 -1.12 -9.81
CA GLY A 43 6.55 -1.30 -11.08
C GLY A 43 6.86 -2.63 -11.79
N ASP A 44 7.97 -3.30 -11.45
CA ASP A 44 8.35 -4.58 -12.05
C ASP A 44 7.71 -5.77 -11.31
N LEU A 45 7.11 -5.52 -10.15
CA LEU A 45 6.39 -6.53 -9.40
C LEU A 45 5.14 -6.99 -10.16
N PRO A 46 4.73 -8.26 -10.02
CA PRO A 46 3.43 -8.71 -10.49
C PRO A 46 2.28 -7.85 -9.95
N ALA A 47 1.23 -7.64 -10.75
CA ALA A 47 0.13 -6.72 -10.42
C ALA A 47 -0.53 -6.97 -9.06
N HIS A 48 -0.61 -8.22 -8.61
CA HIS A 48 -1.14 -8.56 -7.28
C HIS A 48 -0.22 -8.07 -6.15
N HIS A 49 1.10 -8.19 -6.31
CA HIS A 49 2.09 -7.66 -5.37
C HIS A 49 2.11 -6.13 -5.37
N GLN A 50 1.94 -5.49 -6.53
CA GLN A 50 1.79 -4.04 -6.61
C GLN A 50 0.56 -3.56 -5.81
N ARG A 51 -0.60 -4.19 -6.02
CA ARG A 51 -1.84 -3.90 -5.27
C ARG A 51 -1.64 -4.07 -3.76
N ARG A 52 -0.93 -5.11 -3.34
CA ARG A 52 -0.59 -5.36 -1.94
C ARG A 52 0.30 -4.26 -1.35
N LEU A 53 1.32 -3.84 -2.09
CA LEU A 53 2.20 -2.75 -1.65
C LEU A 53 1.44 -1.42 -1.54
N LEU A 54 0.62 -1.07 -2.54
CA LEU A 54 -0.23 0.13 -2.51
C LEU A 54 -1.18 0.15 -1.32
N HIS A 55 -1.85 -0.97 -1.03
CA HIS A 55 -2.69 -1.11 0.14
C HIS A 55 -1.93 -0.94 1.45
N HIS A 56 -0.72 -1.51 1.55
CA HIS A 56 0.10 -1.38 2.75
C HIS A 56 0.57 0.06 2.96
N ILE A 57 1.01 0.76 1.91
CA ILE A 57 1.34 2.19 1.94
C ILE A 57 0.14 3.00 2.44
N ASN A 58 -1.05 2.74 1.90
CA ASN A 58 -2.28 3.42 2.30
C ASN A 58 -2.62 3.17 3.79
N ARG A 59 -2.52 1.91 4.25
CA ARG A 59 -2.70 1.55 5.67
C ARG A 59 -1.73 2.29 6.58
N MET A 60 -0.44 2.26 6.25
CA MET A 60 0.61 2.94 7.02
C MET A 60 0.38 4.46 7.08
N TRP A 61 -0.10 5.04 5.98
CA TRP A 61 -0.44 6.46 5.94
C TRP A 61 -1.61 6.77 6.87
N LEU A 62 -2.72 6.04 6.75
CA LEU A 62 -3.92 6.25 7.56
C LEU A 62 -3.64 6.06 9.06
N GLU A 63 -2.84 5.06 9.42
CA GLU A 63 -2.43 4.80 10.80
C GLU A 63 -1.58 5.97 11.36
N LYS A 64 -0.60 6.48 10.59
CA LYS A 64 0.18 7.66 10.99
C LYS A 64 -0.64 8.95 11.10
N MET A 65 -1.62 9.14 10.22
CA MET A 65 -2.54 10.27 10.33
C MET A 65 -3.41 10.16 11.57
N ALA A 66 -3.93 8.98 11.89
CA ALA A 66 -4.71 8.76 13.11
C ALA A 66 -3.89 9.07 14.38
N GLU A 67 -2.60 8.72 14.42
CA GLU A 67 -1.70 9.10 15.51
C GLU A 67 -1.52 10.63 15.60
N SER A 68 -1.42 11.31 14.45
CA SER A 68 -1.24 12.77 14.38
C SER A 68 -2.53 13.55 14.71
N ASP A 69 -3.70 13.03 14.33
CA ASP A 69 -4.99 13.68 14.50
C ASP A 69 -5.51 13.63 15.95
N THR A 70 -5.03 12.68 16.77
CA THR A 70 -5.33 12.70 18.23
C THR A 70 -4.82 13.98 18.91
N PHE A 71 -3.77 14.60 18.38
CA PHE A 71 -3.26 15.88 18.87
C PHE A 71 -4.14 17.07 18.48
N LEU A 72 -4.75 17.03 17.29
CA LEU A 72 -5.69 18.06 16.82
C LEU A 72 -7.07 17.96 17.49
N ALA A 73 -7.54 16.75 17.80
CA ALA A 73 -8.82 16.54 18.47
C ALA A 73 -8.81 16.93 19.98
N ALA A 74 -7.65 16.91 20.63
CA ALA A 74 -7.50 17.38 22.02
C ALA A 74 -7.44 18.92 22.14
N SER A 75 -7.45 19.64 21.00
CA SER A 75 -7.51 21.10 20.92
C SER A 75 -8.79 21.51 20.17
N GLU A 76 -9.94 21.55 20.84
CA GLU A 76 -11.19 22.10 20.27
C GLU A 76 -11.07 23.60 19.84
N PRO A 77 -11.89 24.15 18.91
CA PRO A 77 -11.87 23.89 17.46
C PRO A 77 -11.81 25.18 16.58
N GLY A 78 -11.36 25.05 15.33
CA GLY A 78 -11.63 25.98 14.20
C GLY A 78 -10.39 26.65 13.55
N PRO A 79 -10.46 27.31 12.37
CA PRO A 79 -11.47 27.32 11.29
C PRO A 79 -10.83 26.94 9.93
N ILE A 80 -11.12 25.77 9.36
CA ILE A 80 -10.89 25.56 7.92
C ILE A 80 -12.16 24.95 7.31
N ALA A 81 -13.26 25.66 7.53
CA ALA A 81 -14.17 25.90 6.42
C ALA A 81 -13.48 26.94 5.51
N PHE A 82 -13.46 26.68 4.20
CA PHE A 82 -12.87 27.46 3.09
C PHE A 82 -11.44 27.12 2.66
N ALA A 83 -11.33 26.22 1.67
CA ALA A 83 -10.37 26.36 0.57
C ALA A 83 -10.84 25.66 -0.73
N PHE A 84 -12.13 25.74 -1.06
CA PHE A 84 -12.62 25.62 -2.44
C PHE A 84 -13.41 26.91 -2.76
N ARG A 85 -12.67 27.99 -2.98
CA ARG A 85 -13.05 29.12 -3.83
C ARG A 85 -11.78 29.72 -4.42
#